data_AF-A0A6C0CJB8-F1
#
_entry.id   AF-A0A6C0CJB8-F1
#
_cell.length_a   1.000
_cell.length_b   1.000
_cell.length_c   1.000
_cell.angle_alpha   90.00
_cell.angle_beta   90.00
_cell.angle_gamma   90.00
#
_symmetry.space_group_name_H-M   'P 1'
#
loop_
_entity.id
_entity.type
_entity.pdbx_description
1 polymer ?
#
loop_
_entity_poly.entity_id
_entity_poly.type
_entity_poly.pdbx_seq_one_letter_code
_entity_poly.pdbx_strand_id
1 'polypeptide(L)'
;MEDIDLFIKRLQEEQEVKDFLERNIYPKSLSKYSANPYKIEKFPELKESKALRYNIDSIDTIDTTLQNTFKKLNLVENEIKILIQRENIENIENCCPICLEQFKPTSYFMPDCGHKICLHCFTRNMINNKSTGGFCCLCREKIIPNV
;
A
#
# COMPACT_ATOMS: atom_id res chain seq x y z
N MET A 1 -4.35 -74.68 12.77
CA MET A 1 -5.22 -74.87 13.94
C MET A 1 -5.16 -73.54 14.67
N GLU A 2 -6.17 -72.68 14.52
CA GLU A 2 -6.20 -71.42 15.29
C GLU A 2 -6.11 -71.76 16.78
N ASP A 3 -5.24 -71.05 17.49
CA ASP A 3 -5.03 -71.24 18.91
C ASP A 3 -6.37 -71.01 19.63
N ILE A 4 -6.83 -71.97 20.42
CA ILE A 4 -8.17 -71.93 21.04
C ILE A 4 -8.33 -70.64 21.87
N ASP A 5 -7.24 -70.19 22.48
CA ASP A 5 -7.18 -68.96 23.25
C ASP A 5 -7.42 -67.69 22.40
N LEU A 6 -6.94 -67.66 21.16
CA LEU A 6 -7.18 -66.53 20.24
C LEU A 6 -8.65 -66.47 19.82
N PHE A 7 -9.27 -67.63 19.62
CA PHE A 7 -10.68 -67.71 19.28
C PHE A 7 -11.57 -67.24 20.44
N ILE A 8 -11.30 -67.72 21.65
CA ILE A 8 -12.02 -67.31 22.87
C ILE A 8 -11.87 -65.79 23.08
N LYS A 9 -10.67 -65.24 22.90
CA LYS A 9 -10.41 -63.81 23.06
C LYS A 9 -11.23 -62.96 22.07
N ARG A 10 -11.29 -63.38 20.80
CA ARG A 10 -12.06 -62.68 19.77
C ARG A 10 -13.56 -62.64 20.12
N LEU A 11 -14.12 -63.75 20.59
CA LEU A 11 -15.52 -63.81 21.03
C LEU A 11 -15.79 -62.91 22.24
N GLN A 12 -14.84 -62.81 23.17
CA GLN A 12 -14.96 -61.90 24.31
C GLN A 12 -14.95 -60.43 23.88
N GLU A 13 -14.05 -60.05 22.97
CA GLU A 13 -13.97 -58.68 22.43
C GLU A 13 -15.26 -58.28 21.69
N GLU A 14 -15.79 -59.17 20.83
CA GLU A 14 -17.05 -58.94 20.12
C GLU A 14 -18.24 -58.75 21.08
N GLN A 15 -18.29 -59.54 22.16
CA GLN A 15 -19.34 -59.44 23.16
C GLN A 15 -19.24 -58.13 23.96
N GLU A 16 -18.03 -57.71 24.35
CA GLU A 16 -17.81 -56.44 25.06
C GLU A 16 -18.23 -55.22 24.21
N VAL A 17 -17.98 -55.26 22.90
CA VAL A 17 -18.40 -54.19 21.98
C VAL A 17 -19.93 -54.12 21.91
N LYS A 18 -20.63 -55.26 21.82
CA LYS A 18 -22.09 -55.28 21.79
C LYS A 18 -22.69 -54.78 23.11
N ASP A 19 -22.17 -55.26 24.24
CA ASP A 19 -22.65 -54.84 25.56
C ASP A 19 -22.44 -53.33 25.80
N PHE A 20 -21.38 -52.74 25.25
CA PHE A 20 -21.17 -51.29 25.29
C PHE A 20 -22.19 -50.54 24.44
N LEU A 21 -22.40 -50.94 23.19
CA LEU A 21 -23.30 -50.24 22.26
C LEU A 21 -24.79 -50.37 22.67
N GLU A 22 -25.20 -51.54 23.15
CA GLU A 22 -26.62 -51.84 23.41
C GLU A 22 -27.03 -51.59 24.86
N ARG A 23 -26.13 -51.84 25.81
CA ARG A 23 -26.44 -51.84 27.25
C ARG A 23 -25.64 -50.78 28.02
N ASN A 24 -24.79 -50.02 27.34
CA ASN A 24 -23.89 -49.02 27.93
C ASN A 24 -22.99 -49.60 29.03
N ILE A 25 -22.62 -50.88 28.90
CA ILE A 25 -21.73 -51.57 29.82
C ILE A 25 -20.30 -51.41 29.31
N TYR A 26 -19.43 -50.76 30.09
CA TYR A 26 -18.06 -50.47 29.68
C TYR A 26 -17.18 -51.75 29.59
N PRO A 27 -16.38 -51.93 28.52
CA PRO A 27 -15.51 -53.10 28.35
C PRO A 27 -14.53 -53.30 29.51
N LYS A 28 -14.47 -54.54 30.05
CA LYS A 28 -13.57 -54.88 31.17
C LYS A 28 -12.11 -54.91 30.72
N SER A 29 -11.87 -55.23 29.44
CA SER A 29 -10.55 -55.12 28.81
C SER A 29 -9.93 -53.72 28.96
N LEU A 30 -10.74 -52.67 28.92
CA LEU A 30 -10.33 -51.27 29.05
C LEU A 30 -10.41 -50.72 30.48
N SER A 31 -11.16 -51.38 31.36
CA SER A 31 -11.37 -50.91 32.74
C SER A 31 -10.12 -51.04 33.63
N LYS A 32 -9.06 -51.73 33.19
CA LYS A 32 -7.81 -51.86 33.98
C LYS A 32 -7.11 -50.51 34.22
N TYR A 33 -7.40 -49.48 33.42
CA TYR A 33 -6.89 -48.12 33.66
C TYR A 33 -7.64 -47.37 34.77
N SER A 34 -8.80 -47.83 35.24
CA SER A 34 -9.47 -47.22 36.39
C SER A 34 -8.94 -47.72 37.74
N ALA A 35 -8.05 -48.72 37.76
CA ALA A 35 -7.55 -49.36 38.98
C ALA A 35 -6.16 -48.90 39.43
N ASN A 36 -5.47 -48.03 38.68
CA ASN A 36 -4.22 -47.42 39.14
C ASN A 36 -4.38 -45.90 39.36
N PRO A 37 -4.78 -45.46 40.56
CA PRO A 37 -4.87 -44.04 40.90
C PRO A 37 -3.50 -43.33 40.97
N TYR A 38 -2.38 -44.06 40.77
CA TYR A 38 -1.03 -43.51 40.87
C TYR A 38 -0.37 -43.37 39.49
N LYS A 39 -0.71 -42.27 38.82
CA LYS A 39 0.17 -41.42 37.98
C LYS A 39 -0.68 -40.57 37.01
N ILE A 40 -1.60 -39.79 37.57
CA ILE A 40 -1.88 -38.50 36.93
C ILE A 40 -0.73 -37.63 37.40
N GLU A 41 0.28 -37.44 36.56
CA GLU A 41 1.26 -36.37 36.79
C GLU A 41 0.45 -35.08 36.88
N LYS A 42 0.31 -34.52 38.08
CA LYS A 42 -0.36 -33.24 38.27
C LYS A 42 0.38 -32.24 37.41
N PHE A 43 -0.29 -31.72 36.39
CA PHE A 43 0.24 -30.58 35.64
C PHE A 43 0.63 -29.50 36.66
N PRO A 44 1.83 -28.91 36.55
CA PRO A 44 2.23 -27.84 37.44
C PRO A 44 1.20 -26.72 37.36
N GLU A 45 0.81 -26.18 38.51
CA GLU A 45 -0.11 -25.04 38.56
C GLU A 45 0.48 -23.89 37.75
N LEU A 46 -0.20 -23.55 36.65
CA LEU A 46 0.16 -22.39 35.85
C LEU A 46 -0.12 -21.16 36.70
N LYS A 47 0.93 -20.42 37.06
CA LYS A 47 0.78 -19.11 37.71
C LYS A 47 -0.06 -18.24 36.78
N GLU A 48 -1.07 -17.56 37.34
CA GLU A 48 -1.85 -16.58 36.60
C GLU A 48 -0.89 -15.60 35.92
N SER A 49 -0.93 -15.56 34.59
CA SER A 49 -0.18 -14.56 33.84
C SER A 49 -0.74 -13.20 34.23
N LYS A 50 0.12 -12.31 34.74
CA LYS A 50 -0.29 -10.91 34.95
C LYS A 50 -0.82 -10.37 33.64
N ALA A 51 -2.09 -9.94 33.64
CA ALA A 51 -2.67 -9.27 32.48
C ALA A 51 -1.77 -8.09 32.12
N LEU A 52 -1.24 -8.10 30.90
CA LEU A 52 -0.54 -6.96 30.34
C LEU A 52 -1.57 -5.83 30.17
N ARG A 53 -1.61 -4.90 31.13
CA ARG A 53 -2.37 -3.67 31.00
C ARG A 53 -1.55 -2.73 30.13
N TYR A 54 -1.90 -2.65 28.85
CA TYR A 54 -1.40 -1.60 27.98
C TYR A 54 -2.08 -0.28 28.40
N ASN A 55 -1.27 0.72 28.76
CA ASN A 55 -1.77 2.10 28.77
C ASN A 55 -1.97 2.48 27.30
N ILE A 56 -3.21 2.37 26.83
CA ILE A 56 -3.63 3.00 25.59
C ILE A 56 -3.74 4.48 25.94
N ASP A 57 -2.81 5.31 25.46
CA ASP A 57 -2.98 6.77 25.47
C ASP A 57 -4.39 7.06 24.95
N SER A 58 -5.17 7.88 25.66
CA SER A 58 -6.63 7.95 25.43
C SER A 58 -6.92 8.15 23.95
N ILE A 59 -7.96 7.50 23.43
CA ILE A 59 -8.33 7.58 22.01
C ILE A 59 -8.40 9.04 21.53
N ASP A 60 -8.77 9.96 22.42
CA ASP A 60 -8.80 11.41 22.19
C ASP A 60 -7.42 12.01 21.86
N THR A 61 -6.34 11.52 22.47
CA THR A 61 -4.97 11.97 22.18
C THR A 61 -4.50 11.53 20.80
N ILE A 62 -4.90 10.33 20.37
CA ILE A 62 -4.60 9.81 19.03
C ILE A 62 -5.37 10.62 17.98
N ASP A 63 -6.67 10.86 18.21
CA ASP A 63 -7.49 11.69 17.32
C ASP A 63 -6.93 13.10 17.19
N THR A 64 -6.60 13.75 18.31
CA THR A 64 -6.00 15.08 18.31
C THR A 64 -4.68 15.12 17.53
N THR A 65 -3.84 14.09 17.69
CA THR A 65 -2.56 13.99 16.98
C THR A 65 -2.76 13.82 15.48
N LEU A 66 -3.72 12.99 15.06
CA LEU A 66 -4.08 12.80 13.66
C LEU A 66 -4.60 14.10 13.05
N GLN A 67 -5.55 14.77 13.71
CA GLN A 67 -6.11 16.04 13.24
C GLN A 67 -5.03 17.11 13.07
N ASN A 68 -4.11 17.22 14.02
CA ASN A 68 -2.98 18.14 13.93
C ASN A 68 -2.03 17.78 12.79
N THR A 69 -1.82 16.50 12.54
CA THR A 69 -0.98 16.03 11.43
C THR A 69 -1.60 16.37 10.09
N PHE A 70 -2.91 16.11 9.91
CA PHE A 70 -3.63 16.51 8.69
C PHE A 70 -3.60 18.02 8.45
N LYS A 71 -3.78 18.83 9.50
CA LYS A 71 -3.67 20.29 9.39
C LYS A 71 -2.29 20.73 8.89
N LYS A 72 -1.21 20.16 9.44
CA LYS A 72 0.16 20.46 9.01
C LYS A 72 0.40 20.03 7.55
N LEU A 73 -0.08 18.85 7.16
CA LEU A 73 0.03 18.37 5.78
C LEU A 73 -0.68 19.30 4.80
N ASN A 74 -1.90 19.72 5.12
CA ASN A 74 -2.66 20.66 4.29
C ASN A 74 -1.96 22.03 4.16
N LEU A 75 -1.32 22.51 5.23
CA LEU A 75 -0.53 23.74 5.18
C LEU A 75 0.65 23.61 4.22
N VAL A 76 1.44 22.54 4.35
CA VAL A 76 2.60 22.28 3.47
C VAL A 76 2.16 22.11 2.02
N GLU A 77 1.07 21.38 1.77
CA GLU A 77 0.53 21.21 0.42
C GLU A 77 0.14 22.55 -0.21
N ASN A 78 -0.52 23.42 0.56
CA ASN A 78 -0.89 24.76 0.10
C ASN A 78 0.33 25.64 -0.17
N GLU A 79 1.36 25.59 0.68
CA GLU A 79 2.61 26.32 0.46
C GLU A 79 3.30 25.87 -0.84
N ILE A 80 3.38 24.55 -1.08
CA ILE A 80 3.93 24.00 -2.32
C ILE A 80 3.14 24.49 -3.53
N LYS A 81 1.80 24.48 -3.48
CA LYS A 81 0.96 24.99 -4.57
C LYS A 81 1.22 26.47 -4.86
N ILE A 82 1.36 27.30 -3.82
CA ILE A 82 1.66 28.73 -3.96
C ILE A 82 3.05 28.92 -4.58
N LEU A 83 4.06 28.15 -4.15
CA LEU A 83 5.41 28.24 -4.71
C LEU A 83 5.43 27.87 -6.20
N ILE A 84 4.79 26.77 -6.58
CA ILE A 84 4.67 26.36 -7.99
C ILE A 84 3.95 27.43 -8.81
N GLN A 85 2.87 28.02 -8.29
CA GLN A 85 2.14 29.08 -8.98
C GLN A 85 3.02 30.32 -9.19
N ARG A 86 3.77 30.76 -8.16
CA ARG A 86 4.70 31.89 -8.27
C ARG A 86 5.81 31.61 -9.27
N GLU A 87 6.43 30.44 -9.18
CA GLU A 87 7.49 30.02 -10.10
C GLU A 87 6.98 29.97 -11.55
N ASN A 88 5.78 29.45 -11.77
CA ASN A 88 5.17 29.42 -13.10
C ASN A 88 4.86 30.83 -13.61
N ILE A 89 4.33 31.73 -12.80
CA ILE A 89 4.07 33.12 -13.22
C ILE A 89 5.38 33.82 -13.58
N GLU A 90 6.40 33.73 -12.72
CA GLU A 90 7.69 34.38 -12.92
C GLU A 90 8.45 33.82 -14.14
N ASN A 91 8.40 32.50 -14.36
CA ASN A 91 9.10 31.84 -15.46
C ASN A 91 8.34 31.87 -16.79
N ILE A 92 7.01 31.80 -16.82
CA ILE A 92 6.26 31.78 -18.09
C ILE A 92 6.35 33.14 -18.81
N GLU A 93 6.32 34.26 -18.08
CA GLU A 93 6.39 35.60 -18.71
C GLU A 93 7.81 35.97 -19.16
N ASN A 94 8.81 35.46 -18.45
CA ASN A 94 10.20 35.87 -18.61
C ASN A 94 11.14 34.83 -19.20
N CYS A 95 10.72 33.59 -19.43
CA CYS A 95 11.56 32.55 -20.04
C CYS A 95 10.99 32.02 -21.35
N CYS A 96 11.89 31.61 -22.25
CA CYS A 96 11.51 31.00 -23.50
C CYS A 96 10.91 29.60 -23.25
N PRO A 97 9.69 29.28 -23.73
CA PRO A 97 9.06 27.98 -23.50
C PRO A 97 9.76 26.81 -24.21
N ILE A 98 10.74 27.08 -25.08
CA ILE A 98 11.47 26.06 -25.85
C ILE A 98 12.79 25.69 -25.17
N CYS A 99 13.59 26.68 -24.75
CA CYS A 99 14.89 26.44 -24.12
C CYS A 99 14.91 26.71 -22.61
N LEU A 100 13.82 27.23 -22.03
CA LEU A 100 13.67 27.59 -20.62
C LEU A 100 14.66 28.66 -20.13
N GLU A 101 15.37 29.33 -21.05
CA GLU A 101 16.25 30.45 -20.72
C GLU A 101 15.46 31.76 -20.62
N GLN A 102 15.89 32.64 -19.70
CA GLN A 102 15.30 33.97 -19.55
C GLN A 102 15.45 34.82 -20.82
N PHE A 103 14.38 35.50 -21.21
CA PHE A 103 14.39 36.47 -22.31
C PHE A 103 15.31 37.64 -21.95
N LYS A 104 16.25 37.96 -22.84
CA LYS A 104 16.95 39.25 -22.78
C LYS A 104 16.07 40.32 -23.43
N PRO A 105 16.16 41.60 -23.02
CA PRO A 105 15.25 42.66 -23.44
C PRO A 105 15.03 42.83 -24.95
N THR A 106 16.00 42.42 -25.78
CA THR A 106 15.96 42.53 -27.24
C THR A 106 16.10 41.19 -27.96
N SER A 107 16.11 40.07 -27.23
CA SER A 107 16.43 38.74 -27.80
C SER A 107 15.22 37.82 -27.91
N TYR A 108 14.03 38.37 -28.18
CA TYR A 108 12.81 37.60 -28.36
C TYR A 108 12.06 38.01 -29.63
N PHE A 109 11.25 37.10 -30.12
CA PHE A 109 10.36 37.25 -31.25
C PHE A 109 8.93 36.91 -30.79
N MET A 110 7.98 37.73 -31.18
CA MET A 110 6.56 37.54 -30.86
C MET A 110 5.76 37.80 -32.14
N PRO A 111 5.28 36.75 -32.83
CA PRO A 111 4.41 36.89 -33.99
C PRO A 111 2.99 37.31 -33.59
N ASP A 112 2.15 37.64 -34.57
CA ASP A 112 0.77 38.13 -34.36
C ASP A 112 -0.11 37.17 -33.52
N CYS A 113 0.22 35.88 -33.50
CA CYS A 113 -0.42 34.89 -32.64
C CYS A 113 -0.13 35.08 -31.13
N GLY A 114 0.69 36.07 -30.75
CA GLY A 114 0.99 36.44 -29.35
C GLY A 114 2.01 35.55 -28.62
N HIS A 115 2.59 34.56 -29.29
CA HIS A 115 3.49 33.60 -28.66
C HIS A 115 4.94 34.11 -28.59
N LYS A 116 5.44 34.39 -27.39
CA LYS A 116 6.81 34.91 -27.17
C LYS A 116 7.85 33.79 -27.14
N ILE A 117 8.90 33.89 -27.96
CA ILE A 117 9.96 32.88 -28.12
C ILE A 117 11.31 33.57 -28.25
N CYS A 118 12.41 32.98 -27.78
CA CYS A 118 13.72 33.61 -27.94
C CYS A 118 14.15 33.59 -29.41
N LEU A 119 14.86 34.62 -29.86
CA LEU A 119 15.35 34.72 -31.24
C LEU A 119 16.20 33.50 -31.63
N HIS A 120 16.97 32.97 -30.68
CA HIS A 120 17.79 31.78 -30.91
C HIS A 120 16.95 30.56 -31.32
N CYS A 121 15.88 30.26 -30.57
CA CYS A 121 14.99 29.15 -30.88
C CYS A 121 14.17 29.40 -32.15
N PHE A 122 13.72 30.64 -32.38
CA PHE A 122 13.01 31.01 -33.60
C PHE A 122 13.89 30.83 -34.85
N THR A 123 15.09 31.40 -34.86
CA THR A 123 16.02 31.30 -36.00
C THR A 123 16.45 29.85 -36.23
N ARG A 124 16.67 29.07 -35.17
CA ARG A 124 16.97 27.63 -35.29
C ARG A 124 15.83 26.87 -35.97
N ASN A 125 14.57 27.16 -35.63
CA ASN A 125 13.41 26.56 -36.32
C ASN A 125 13.38 26.95 -37.81
N MET A 126 13.56 28.24 -38.11
CA MET A 126 13.58 28.77 -39.48
C MET A 126 14.66 28.10 -40.36
N ILE A 127 15.87 27.91 -39.84
CA ILE A 127 16.99 27.34 -40.60
C ILE A 127 16.85 25.83 -40.78
N ASN A 128 16.48 25.11 -39.72
CA ASN A 128 16.54 23.65 -39.72
C ASN A 128 15.27 23.01 -40.28
N ASN A 129 14.10 23.66 -40.16
CA ASN A 129 12.82 23.08 -40.54
C ASN A 129 12.27 23.72 -41.81
N LYS A 130 12.51 23.08 -42.96
CA LYS A 130 12.11 23.62 -44.28
C LYS A 130 10.59 23.79 -44.44
N SER A 131 9.81 22.84 -43.94
CA SER A 131 8.35 22.84 -44.09
C SER A 131 7.61 23.59 -42.99
N THR A 132 8.22 23.77 -41.80
CA THR A 132 7.58 24.37 -40.62
C THR A 132 8.30 25.61 -40.09
N GLY A 133 9.34 26.07 -40.78
CA GLY A 133 10.13 27.23 -40.41
C GLY A 133 9.30 28.51 -40.37
N GLY A 134 8.45 28.73 -41.38
CA GLY A 134 7.56 29.89 -41.48
C GLY A 134 6.34 29.88 -40.55
N PHE A 135 6.27 28.96 -39.59
CA PHE A 135 5.16 28.81 -38.66
C PHE A 135 5.62 29.02 -37.22
N CYS A 136 4.70 29.49 -36.37
CA CYS A 136 4.97 29.67 -34.96
C CYS A 136 5.38 28.35 -34.30
N CYS A 137 6.48 28.36 -33.55
CA CYS A 137 7.00 27.13 -32.93
C CYS A 137 6.04 26.57 -31.85
N LEU A 138 5.09 27.36 -31.36
CA LEU A 138 4.11 26.95 -30.34
C LEU A 138 2.77 26.54 -30.97
N CYS A 139 2.07 27.46 -31.65
CA CYS A 139 0.73 27.18 -32.19
C CYS A 139 0.69 26.77 -33.66
N ARG A 140 1.83 26.80 -34.36
CA ARG A 140 1.92 26.49 -35.81
C ARG A 140 1.07 27.38 -36.70
N GLU A 141 0.70 28.57 -36.24
CA GLU A 141 0.10 29.59 -37.10
C GLU A 141 1.16 30.16 -38.06
N LYS A 142 0.76 30.47 -39.30
CA LYS A 142 1.68 30.96 -40.33
C LYS A 142 2.15 32.37 -39.96
N ILE A 143 3.45 32.53 -39.77
CA ILE A 143 4.06 33.82 -39.39
C ILE A 143 4.38 34.64 -40.64
N ILE A 144 4.91 33.98 -41.68
CA ILE A 144 5.32 34.65 -42.91
C ILE A 144 4.34 34.25 -44.01
N PRO A 145 3.48 35.16 -44.49
CA PRO A 145 2.66 34.89 -45.65
C PRO A 145 3.57 34.82 -46.89
N ASN A 146 3.67 33.62 -47.48
CA ASN A 146 4.37 33.30 -48.75
C ASN A 146 5.85 32.86 -48.68
N VAL A 147 6.22 32.08 -47.65
CA VAL A 147 7.23 31.02 -47.81
C VAL A 147 6.52 29.66 -47.80
#